data_AF-A0A2E2KPP6-F1
#
_entry.id   AF-A0A2E2KPP6-F1
#
_cell.length_a   1.000
_cell.length_b   1.000
_cell.length_c   1.000
_cell.angle_alpha   90.00
_cell.angle_beta   90.00
_cell.angle_gamma   90.00
#
_symmetry.space_group_name_H-M   'P 1'
#
loop_
_entity.id
_entity.type
_entity.pdbx_description
1 polymer ?
#
loop_
_entity_poly.entity_id
_entity_poly.type
_entity_poly.pdbx_seq_one_letter_code
_entity_poly.pdbx_strand_id
1 'polypeptide(L)'
;MKKVLIAAAAATMMLPAAAMAERDGAAVYSKTCVMCHAAAGTGAPVMGNAEEWAPRAATGIEALMVSATKGKGAMPPKGLCMDCTDGELQAAVQYMLDNSK
;
A
#
# COMPACT_ATOMS: atom_id res chain seq x y z
N MET A 1 -55.19 25.49 21.15
CA MET A 1 -55.06 25.64 19.68
C MET A 1 -53.86 26.54 19.39
N LYS A 2 -52.90 26.07 18.55
CA LYS A 2 -52.06 26.87 17.64
C LYS A 2 -51.06 27.85 18.35
N LYS A 3 -49.73 27.75 18.25
CA LYS A 3 -48.82 27.21 17.22
C LYS A 3 -47.45 26.92 17.87
N VAL A 4 -46.90 25.77 17.51
CA VAL A 4 -45.50 25.39 17.69
C VAL A 4 -44.68 26.15 16.65
N LEU A 5 -43.57 26.78 17.06
CA LEU A 5 -42.51 27.21 16.15
C LEU A 5 -41.18 26.75 16.74
N ILE A 6 -40.80 25.53 16.34
CA ILE A 6 -39.47 24.97 16.53
C ILE A 6 -38.59 25.60 15.45
N ALA A 7 -37.61 26.41 15.85
CA ALA A 7 -36.54 26.84 14.97
C ALA A 7 -35.66 25.61 14.68
N ALA A 8 -35.70 25.12 13.44
CA ALA A 8 -34.82 24.06 12.98
C ALA A 8 -33.40 24.62 12.81
N ALA A 9 -32.52 24.30 13.76
CA ALA A 9 -31.08 24.40 13.55
C ALA A 9 -30.69 23.28 12.58
N ALA A 10 -30.45 23.62 11.31
CA ALA A 10 -29.83 22.72 10.36
C ALA A 10 -28.35 22.54 10.76
N ALA A 11 -28.09 21.57 11.63
CA ALA A 11 -26.75 21.05 11.84
C ALA A 11 -26.37 20.28 10.57
N THR A 12 -25.57 20.90 9.71
CA THR A 12 -24.82 20.21 8.66
C THR A 12 -23.93 19.18 9.34
N MET A 13 -24.38 17.93 9.39
CA MET A 13 -23.51 16.80 9.68
C MET A 13 -22.45 16.74 8.57
N MET A 14 -21.27 17.29 8.84
CA MET A 14 -20.06 16.83 8.19
C MET A 14 -19.87 15.39 8.63
N LEU A 15 -20.31 14.45 7.80
CA LEU A 15 -19.86 13.07 7.89
C LEU A 15 -18.33 13.13 7.81
N PRO A 16 -17.57 12.62 8.81
CA PRO A 16 -16.18 12.34 8.57
C PRO A 16 -16.17 11.34 7.41
N ALA A 17 -15.48 11.67 6.32
CA ALA A 17 -15.04 10.63 5.40
C ALA A 17 -14.37 9.60 6.28
N ALA A 18 -14.96 8.40 6.39
CA ALA A 18 -14.37 7.35 7.20
C ALA A 18 -12.95 7.18 6.67
N ALA A 19 -11.97 7.59 7.47
CA ALA A 19 -10.61 7.15 7.29
C ALA A 19 -10.68 5.64 7.48
N MET A 20 -10.97 4.91 6.39
CA MET A 20 -10.81 3.47 6.38
C MET A 20 -9.37 3.25 6.82
N ALA A 21 -9.17 2.50 7.88
CA ALA A 21 -7.82 2.22 8.37
C ALA A 21 -7.02 1.63 7.20
N GLU A 22 -5.88 2.25 6.90
CA GLU A 22 -4.97 1.77 5.86
C GLU A 22 -4.60 0.31 6.14
N ARG A 23 -4.56 -0.52 5.10
CA ARG A 23 -4.04 -1.88 5.20
C ARG A 23 -2.58 -1.84 5.61
N ASP A 24 -2.17 -2.77 6.48
CA ASP A 24 -0.75 -2.93 6.77
C ASP A 24 0.02 -3.54 5.58
N GLY A 25 1.35 -3.44 5.64
CA GLY A 25 2.22 -3.92 4.57
C GLY A 25 2.15 -5.42 4.33
N ALA A 26 1.92 -6.22 5.38
CA ALA A 26 1.79 -7.67 5.26
C ALA A 26 0.51 -8.06 4.52
N ALA A 27 -0.59 -7.37 4.80
CA ALA A 27 -1.88 -7.54 4.14
C ALA A 27 -1.80 -7.18 2.65
N VAL A 28 -1.17 -6.06 2.31
CA VAL A 28 -0.96 -5.67 0.90
C VAL A 28 -0.05 -6.66 0.18
N TYR A 29 1.06 -7.04 0.80
CA TYR A 29 1.98 -8.05 0.25
C TYR A 29 1.24 -9.35 -0.07
N SER A 30 0.46 -9.86 0.89
CA SER A 30 -0.25 -11.13 0.77
C SER A 30 -1.37 -11.08 -0.28
N LYS A 31 -1.98 -9.91 -0.49
CA LYS A 31 -3.07 -9.75 -1.46
C LYS A 31 -2.55 -9.77 -2.91
N THR A 32 -1.42 -9.13 -3.20
CA THR A 32 -0.96 -8.94 -4.59
C THR A 32 0.52 -9.24 -4.81
N CYS A 33 1.42 -8.74 -3.96
CA CYS A 33 2.87 -8.81 -4.20
C CYS A 33 3.41 -10.26 -4.13
N VAL A 34 2.81 -11.09 -3.26
CA VAL A 34 3.20 -12.48 -3.02
C VAL A 34 3.19 -13.32 -4.29
N MET A 35 2.31 -13.02 -5.25
CA MET A 35 2.18 -13.77 -6.50
C MET A 35 3.47 -13.79 -7.32
N CYS A 36 4.32 -12.77 -7.18
CA CYS A 36 5.58 -12.70 -7.90
C CYS A 36 6.80 -12.83 -6.96
N HIS A 37 6.68 -12.34 -5.72
CA HIS A 37 7.82 -12.21 -4.82
C HIS A 37 7.95 -13.34 -3.78
N ALA A 38 7.06 -14.34 -3.76
CA ALA A 38 7.15 -15.44 -2.79
C ALA A 38 8.20 -16.50 -3.17
N ALA A 39 8.46 -16.68 -4.47
CA ALA A 39 9.34 -17.72 -4.97
C ALA A 39 9.98 -17.32 -6.30
N ALA A 40 11.08 -17.99 -6.65
CA ALA A 40 11.74 -17.83 -7.94
C ALA A 40 10.83 -18.27 -9.10
N GLY A 41 11.10 -17.75 -10.31
CA GLY A 41 10.43 -18.16 -11.55
C GLY A 41 9.72 -17.02 -12.29
N THR A 42 9.44 -15.91 -11.61
CA THR A 42 8.87 -14.70 -12.24
C THR A 42 9.92 -13.68 -12.66
N GLY A 43 11.17 -13.85 -12.19
CA GLY A 43 12.24 -12.86 -12.32
C GLY A 43 12.14 -11.71 -11.31
N ALA A 44 11.14 -11.71 -10.43
CA ALA A 44 11.06 -10.77 -9.31
C ALA A 44 12.02 -11.19 -8.17
N PRO A 45 12.55 -10.23 -7.40
CA PRO A 45 13.37 -10.56 -6.23
C PRO A 45 12.54 -11.29 -5.18
N VAL A 46 13.02 -12.46 -4.76
CA VAL A 46 12.34 -13.35 -3.81
C VAL A 46 12.43 -12.76 -2.41
N MET A 47 11.30 -12.60 -1.75
CA MET A 47 11.23 -12.17 -0.35
C MET A 47 12.02 -13.15 0.54
N GLY A 48 12.82 -12.62 1.46
CA GLY A 48 13.72 -13.42 2.29
C GLY A 48 15.09 -13.71 1.66
N ASN A 49 15.30 -13.39 0.38
CA ASN A 49 16.61 -13.54 -0.25
C ASN A 49 17.48 -12.28 -0.02
N ALA A 50 18.30 -12.31 1.04
CA ALA A 50 19.17 -11.19 1.40
C ALA A 50 20.14 -10.75 0.27
N GLU A 51 20.65 -11.69 -0.53
CA GLU A 51 21.58 -11.37 -1.63
C GLU A 51 20.89 -10.58 -2.74
N GLU A 52 19.65 -10.95 -3.08
CA GLU A 52 18.86 -10.21 -4.06
C GLU A 52 18.46 -8.84 -3.52
N TRP A 53 18.11 -8.73 -2.23
CA TRP A 53 17.56 -7.52 -1.64
C TRP A 53 18.59 -6.50 -1.14
N ALA A 54 19.80 -6.91 -0.78
CA ALA A 54 20.88 -6.00 -0.34
C ALA A 54 21.12 -4.82 -1.31
N PRO A 55 21.32 -5.03 -2.64
CA PRO A 55 21.49 -3.90 -3.56
C PRO A 55 20.23 -3.06 -3.76
N ARG A 56 19.03 -3.60 -3.50
CA ARG A 56 17.77 -2.82 -3.53
C ARG A 56 17.65 -1.94 -2.29
N ALA A 57 17.89 -2.52 -1.11
CA ALA A 57 17.88 -1.79 0.16
C ALA A 57 18.86 -0.61 0.15
N ALA A 58 20.03 -0.78 -0.47
CA ALA A 58 21.02 0.29 -0.64
C ALA A 58 20.53 1.51 -1.45
N THR A 59 19.46 1.37 -2.25
CA THR A 59 18.89 2.50 -3.01
C THR A 59 17.97 3.41 -2.20
N GLY A 60 17.54 2.95 -1.00
CA GLY A 60 16.58 3.66 -0.16
C GLY A 60 15.11 3.43 -0.55
N ILE A 61 14.20 3.73 0.38
CA ILE A 61 12.76 3.44 0.23
C ILE A 61 12.12 4.29 -0.88
N GLU A 62 12.58 5.53 -1.07
CA GLU A 62 12.02 6.45 -2.05
C GLU A 62 12.27 5.96 -3.49
N ALA A 63 13.47 5.46 -3.78
CA ALA A 63 13.81 4.90 -5.09
C ALA A 63 13.03 3.62 -5.39
N LEU A 64 12.81 2.79 -4.37
CA LEU A 64 11.99 1.59 -4.47
C LEU A 64 10.52 1.95 -4.70
N MET A 65 10.01 2.97 -4.02
CA MET A 65 8.65 3.48 -4.24
C MET A 65 8.44 4.03 -5.64
N VAL A 66 9.41 4.71 -6.24
CA VAL A 66 9.32 5.12 -7.65
C VAL A 66 9.14 3.90 -8.57
N SER A 67 9.90 2.83 -8.32
CA SER A 67 9.80 1.58 -9.09
C SER A 67 8.46 0.86 -8.82
N ALA A 68 8.01 0.82 -7.57
CA ALA A 68 6.74 0.22 -7.14
C ALA A 68 5.55 0.93 -7.79
N THR A 69 5.51 2.25 -7.72
CA THR A 69 4.41 3.06 -8.24
C THR A 69 4.36 3.03 -9.77
N LYS A 70 5.51 3.20 -10.45
CA LYS A 70 5.55 3.27 -11.92
C LYS A 70 5.63 1.92 -12.62
N GLY A 71 6.01 0.86 -11.90
CA GLY A 71 6.41 -0.40 -12.49
C GLY A 71 7.86 -0.37 -12.98
N LYS A 72 8.47 -1.53 -13.11
CA LYS A 72 9.86 -1.70 -13.58
C LYS A 72 10.06 -3.09 -14.18
N GLY A 73 10.47 -3.14 -15.45
CA GLY A 73 10.64 -4.41 -16.15
C GLY A 73 9.33 -5.19 -16.20
N ALA A 74 9.33 -6.43 -15.71
CA ALA A 74 8.13 -7.27 -15.62
C ALA A 74 7.17 -6.90 -14.47
N MET A 75 7.60 -6.06 -13.52
CA MET A 75 6.75 -5.64 -12.40
C MET A 75 5.76 -4.55 -12.85
N PRO A 76 4.44 -4.80 -12.83
CA PRO A 76 3.45 -3.81 -13.25
C PRO A 76 3.39 -2.60 -12.32
N PRO A 77 2.83 -1.46 -12.78
CA PRO A 77 2.54 -0.31 -11.91
C PRO A 77 1.77 -0.71 -10.65
N LYS A 78 2.18 -0.16 -9.51
CA LYS A 78 1.67 -0.44 -8.16
C LYS A 78 1.70 -1.92 -7.74
N GLY A 79 2.48 -2.77 -8.42
CA GLY A 79 2.51 -4.21 -8.12
C GLY A 79 1.12 -4.87 -8.19
N LEU A 80 0.28 -4.43 -9.14
CA LEU A 80 -1.13 -4.80 -9.28
C LEU A 80 -2.06 -4.36 -8.14
N CYS A 81 -1.58 -3.63 -7.12
CA CYS A 81 -2.42 -3.03 -6.11
C CYS A 81 -2.98 -1.67 -6.58
N MET A 82 -3.90 -1.71 -7.54
CA MET A 82 -4.49 -0.49 -8.12
C MET A 82 -5.37 0.29 -7.13
N ASP A 83 -5.84 -0.39 -6.09
CA ASP A 83 -6.62 0.20 -4.99
C ASP A 83 -5.75 0.64 -3.80
N CYS A 84 -4.43 0.42 -3.83
CA CYS A 84 -3.55 0.89 -2.77
C CYS A 84 -3.43 2.41 -2.78
N THR A 85 -3.46 3.03 -1.61
CA THR A 85 -2.89 4.36 -1.42
C THR A 85 -1.36 4.30 -1.48
N ASP A 86 -0.70 5.46 -1.53
CA ASP A 86 0.77 5.49 -1.49
C ASP A 86 1.32 5.01 -0.14
N GLY A 87 0.58 5.21 0.95
CA GLY A 87 0.92 4.72 2.29
C GLY A 87 0.89 3.20 2.38
N GLU A 88 -0.19 2.57 1.91
CA GLU A 88 -0.33 1.11 1.82
C GLU A 88 0.76 0.49 0.94
N LEU A 89 1.07 1.11 -0.20
CA LEU A 89 2.14 0.63 -1.08
C LEU A 89 3.52 0.75 -0.42
N GLN A 90 3.81 1.87 0.25
CA GLN A 90 5.06 2.05 1.01
C GLN A 90 5.17 1.05 2.15
N ALA A 91 4.09 0.81 2.89
CA ALA A 91 4.06 -0.20 3.95
C ALA A 91 4.38 -1.59 3.40
N ALA A 92 3.87 -1.96 2.22
CA ALA A 92 4.18 -3.23 1.57
C ALA A 92 5.66 -3.35 1.16
N VAL A 93 6.22 -2.29 0.55
CA VAL A 93 7.65 -2.26 0.19
C VAL A 93 8.53 -2.37 1.44
N GLN A 94 8.18 -1.65 2.51
CA GLN A 94 8.89 -1.72 3.79
C GLN A 94 8.81 -3.11 4.41
N TYR A 95 7.62 -3.72 4.41
CA TYR A 95 7.43 -5.09 4.87
C TYR A 95 8.32 -6.08 4.12
N MET A 96 8.46 -5.93 2.81
CA MET A 96 9.36 -6.77 2.01
C MET A 96 10.83 -6.56 2.35
N LEU A 97 11.26 -5.31 2.55
CA LEU A 97 12.62 -4.99 2.98
C LEU A 97 12.94 -5.59 4.35
N ASP A 98 12.04 -5.43 5.33
CA ASP A 98 12.27 -5.90 6.70
C ASP A 98 12.39 -7.42 6.81
N ASN A 99 11.73 -8.15 5.91
CA ASN A 99 11.76 -9.60 5.86
C ASN A 99 12.77 -10.15 4.83
N SER A 100 13.64 -9.31 4.26
CA SER A 100 14.65 -9.71 3.26
C SER A 100 16.04 -9.13 3.57
N LYS A 101 16.33 -8.89 4.85
CA LYS A 101 17.66 -8.48 5.33
C LYS A 101 18.59 -9.66 5.50
#